data_AF-A0A4P7WVV5-F1
#
_entry.id   AF-A0A4P7WVV5-F1
#
_cell.length_a   1.000
_cell.length_b   1.000
_cell.length_c   1.000
_cell.angle_alpha   90.00
_cell.angle_beta   90.00
_cell.angle_gamma   90.00
#
_symmetry.space_group_name_H-M   'P 1'
#
loop_
_entity.id
_entity.type
_entity.pdbx_description
1 polymer ?
#
loop_
_entity_poly.entity_id
_entity_poly.type
_entity_poly.pdbx_seq_one_letter_code
_entity_poly.pdbx_strand_id
1 'polypeptide(L)'
;MKNTLTLILFMFFLNSCSNNNHTKENVVVISKKIANLRKTKENYRKVIKEKSETLNRISSEQPEKYGELKHKYEQIKVQLTDLNLLIETLKNESKINNFDISNYEELIDLSLYSKLLFNNSEKLSKKGINLKNKINSLYIINKEILNKNQREFKSYNERKFNVNSSLVDENGKNIKYINFKLNDKSVIGVLLYLEQLQLELETFEYKYMNSIIQ
;
A
#
# COMPACT_ATOMS: atom_id res chain seq x y z
N MET A 1 -5.94 -15.72 -26.25
CA MET A 1 -6.51 -14.41 -25.81
C MET A 1 -6.35 -14.20 -24.30
N LYS A 2 -5.12 -14.16 -23.75
CA LYS A 2 -4.91 -14.01 -22.29
C LYS A 2 -3.85 -12.96 -21.88
N ASN A 3 -3.35 -12.15 -22.82
CA ASN A 3 -2.27 -11.20 -22.53
C ASN A 3 -2.66 -9.71 -22.61
N THR A 4 -3.90 -9.39 -22.92
CA THR A 4 -4.35 -7.99 -23.07
C THR A 4 -4.80 -7.35 -21.76
N LEU A 5 -5.32 -8.12 -20.80
CA LEU A 5 -5.84 -7.56 -19.53
C LEU A 5 -4.72 -7.19 -18.53
N THR A 6 -3.58 -7.89 -18.58
CA THR A 6 -2.45 -7.65 -17.66
C THR A 6 -1.61 -6.44 -18.07
N LEU A 7 -1.61 -6.08 -19.36
CA LEU A 7 -0.90 -4.90 -19.87
C LEU A 7 -1.61 -3.58 -19.50
N ILE A 8 -2.95 -3.59 -19.41
CA ILE A 8 -3.74 -2.38 -19.12
C ILE A 8 -3.54 -1.90 -17.68
N LEU A 9 -3.31 -2.81 -16.71
CA LEU A 9 -3.00 -2.40 -15.33
C LEU A 9 -1.56 -1.88 -15.17
N PHE A 10 -0.62 -2.26 -16.05
CA PHE A 10 0.76 -1.82 -15.96
C PHE A 10 0.99 -0.45 -16.60
N MET A 11 0.21 -0.09 -17.64
CA MET A 11 0.30 1.23 -18.29
C MET A 11 -0.28 2.39 -17.45
N PHE A 12 -1.07 2.11 -16.40
CA PHE A 12 -1.50 3.17 -15.47
C PHE A 12 -0.44 3.64 -14.48
N PHE A 13 0.74 3.00 -14.44
CA PHE A 13 1.84 3.36 -13.54
C PHE A 13 3.00 4.12 -14.19
N LEU A 14 3.01 4.31 -15.51
CA LEU A 14 4.14 4.92 -16.23
C LEU A 14 3.83 6.19 -17.03
N ASN A 15 2.60 6.72 -16.97
CA ASN A 15 2.22 7.96 -17.68
C ASN A 15 2.06 9.19 -16.77
N SER A 16 2.87 9.32 -15.72
CA SER A 16 2.98 10.57 -14.97
C SER A 16 4.41 11.04 -14.85
N CYS A 17 5.15 10.96 -15.96
CA CYS A 17 6.32 11.81 -16.15
C CYS A 17 5.86 13.23 -16.52
N SER A 18 6.27 14.19 -15.70
CA SER A 18 6.44 15.61 -16.06
C SER A 18 5.19 16.39 -16.45
N ASN A 19 4.32 16.68 -15.47
CA ASN A 19 3.69 18.00 -15.34
C ASN A 19 2.99 18.11 -13.98
N ASN A 20 3.72 18.56 -12.95
CA ASN A 20 3.15 18.95 -11.65
C ASN A 20 2.43 20.30 -11.76
N ASN A 21 1.55 20.46 -12.74
CA ASN A 21 0.61 21.56 -12.74
C ASN A 21 -0.54 21.13 -11.84
N HIS A 22 -0.54 21.61 -10.60
CA HIS A 22 -1.63 21.42 -9.64
C HIS A 22 -2.88 22.19 -10.06
N THR A 23 -3.47 21.80 -11.20
CA THR A 23 -4.74 22.34 -11.68
C THR A 23 -5.89 21.66 -10.95
N LYS A 24 -7.03 22.36 -10.85
CA LYS A 24 -8.28 21.80 -10.33
C LYS A 24 -8.67 20.49 -11.03
N GLU A 25 -8.42 20.38 -12.34
CA GLU A 25 -8.69 19.16 -13.11
C GLU A 25 -7.84 17.97 -12.65
N ASN A 26 -6.54 18.18 -12.41
CA ASN A 26 -5.65 17.13 -11.92
C ASN A 26 -6.04 16.66 -10.51
N VAL A 27 -6.45 17.57 -9.64
CA VAL A 27 -6.99 17.24 -8.31
C VAL A 27 -8.25 16.36 -8.43
N VAL A 28 -9.18 16.69 -9.34
CA VAL A 28 -10.38 15.88 -9.59
C VAL A 28 -10.03 14.46 -10.06
N VAL A 29 -9.05 14.33 -10.96
CA VAL A 29 -8.58 13.01 -11.44
C VAL A 29 -8.00 12.19 -10.31
N ILE A 30 -7.14 12.77 -9.47
CA ILE A 30 -6.55 12.08 -8.32
C ILE A 30 -7.64 11.67 -7.31
N SER A 31 -8.61 12.53 -7.04
CA SER A 31 -9.74 12.22 -6.16
C SER A 31 -10.58 11.04 -6.66
N LYS A 32 -10.87 10.97 -7.97
CA LYS A 32 -11.54 9.81 -8.59
C LYS A 32 -10.70 8.53 -8.43
N LYS A 33 -9.37 8.63 -8.57
CA LYS A 33 -8.47 7.51 -8.34
C LYS A 33 -8.55 7.03 -6.90
N ILE A 34 -8.50 7.93 -5.92
CA ILE A 34 -8.66 7.60 -4.48
C ILE A 34 -9.99 6.89 -4.22
N ALA A 35 -11.10 7.39 -4.76
CA ALA A 35 -12.41 6.75 -4.63
C ALA A 35 -12.41 5.30 -5.18
N ASN A 36 -11.79 5.07 -6.34
CA ASN A 36 -11.65 3.74 -6.93
C ASN A 36 -10.75 2.82 -6.09
N LEU A 37 -9.66 3.33 -5.52
CA LEU A 37 -8.81 2.56 -4.59
C LEU A 37 -9.64 2.11 -3.39
N ARG A 38 -10.41 3.01 -2.77
CA ARG A 38 -11.28 2.70 -1.62
C ARG A 38 -12.33 1.64 -1.96
N LYS A 39 -13.01 1.76 -3.11
CA LYS A 39 -13.97 0.75 -3.58
C LYS A 39 -13.32 -0.62 -3.79
N THR A 40 -12.11 -0.64 -4.33
CA THR A 40 -11.37 -1.89 -4.57
C THR A 40 -10.97 -2.55 -3.26
N LYS A 41 -10.46 -1.78 -2.29
CA LYS A 41 -10.15 -2.27 -0.93
C LYS A 41 -11.37 -2.89 -0.27
N GLU A 42 -12.53 -2.22 -0.37
CA GLU A 42 -13.77 -2.73 0.21
C GLU A 42 -14.19 -4.08 -0.39
N ASN A 43 -14.03 -4.24 -1.72
CA ASN A 43 -14.29 -5.52 -2.37
C ASN A 43 -13.31 -6.62 -1.90
N TYR A 44 -12.03 -6.31 -1.73
CA TYR A 44 -11.05 -7.27 -1.22
C TYR A 44 -11.33 -7.68 0.21
N ARG A 45 -11.69 -6.74 1.09
CA ARG A 45 -12.05 -7.01 2.49
C ARG A 45 -13.20 -7.99 2.63
N LYS A 46 -14.21 -7.90 1.77
CA LYS A 46 -15.34 -8.84 1.74
C LYS A 46 -14.87 -10.27 1.46
N VAL A 47 -14.07 -10.45 0.41
CA VAL A 47 -13.54 -11.77 0.03
C VAL A 47 -12.56 -12.31 1.09
N ILE A 48 -11.70 -11.46 1.64
CA ILE A 48 -10.77 -11.82 2.72
C ILE A 48 -11.55 -12.31 3.94
N LYS A 49 -12.63 -11.61 4.32
CA LYS A 49 -13.48 -11.99 5.45
C LYS A 49 -14.09 -13.39 5.25
N GLU A 50 -14.74 -13.62 4.10
CA GLU A 50 -15.34 -14.92 3.77
C GLU A 50 -14.32 -16.06 3.79
N LYS A 51 -13.13 -15.83 3.21
CA LYS A 51 -12.06 -16.84 3.21
C LYS A 51 -11.44 -17.04 4.59
N SER A 52 -11.36 -15.99 5.41
CA SER A 52 -10.87 -16.08 6.79
C SER A 52 -11.80 -16.91 7.65
N GLU A 53 -13.11 -16.74 7.49
CA GLU A 53 -14.13 -17.55 8.17
C GLU A 53 -14.06 -19.01 7.71
N THR A 54 -13.88 -19.23 6.41
CA THR A 54 -13.67 -20.57 5.84
C THR A 54 -12.40 -21.24 6.41
N LEU A 55 -11.27 -20.54 6.43
CA LEU A 55 -10.02 -21.03 7.00
C LEU A 55 -10.17 -21.40 8.47
N ASN A 56 -10.85 -20.56 9.25
CA ASN A 56 -11.14 -20.84 10.66
C ASN A 56 -11.91 -22.15 10.82
N ARG A 57 -13.00 -22.31 10.07
CA ARG A 57 -13.82 -23.53 10.11
C ARG A 57 -13.02 -24.78 9.73
N ILE A 58 -12.38 -24.78 8.57
CA ILE A 58 -11.65 -25.97 8.08
C ILE A 58 -10.39 -26.28 8.92
N SER A 59 -9.78 -25.28 9.56
CA SER A 59 -8.67 -25.50 10.49
C SER A 59 -9.09 -26.18 11.78
N SER A 60 -10.32 -25.95 12.23
CA SER A 60 -10.88 -26.65 13.39
C SER A 60 -11.33 -28.07 13.03
N GLU A 61 -11.87 -28.26 11.82
CA GLU A 61 -12.30 -29.58 11.33
C GLU A 61 -11.12 -30.48 10.93
N GLN A 62 -10.05 -29.89 10.36
CA GLN A 62 -8.88 -30.60 9.81
C GLN A 62 -7.57 -29.91 10.23
N PRO A 63 -7.22 -29.93 11.53
CA PRO A 63 -6.08 -29.21 12.08
C PRO A 63 -4.75 -29.65 11.50
N GLU A 64 -4.57 -30.94 11.19
CA GLU A 64 -3.34 -31.47 10.59
C GLU A 64 -3.05 -30.87 9.21
N LYS A 65 -4.10 -30.53 8.44
CA LYS A 65 -3.98 -30.02 7.08
C LYS A 65 -3.96 -28.49 7.02
N TYR A 66 -4.75 -27.82 7.85
CA TYR A 66 -4.96 -26.36 7.76
C TYR A 66 -4.47 -25.56 8.97
N GLY A 67 -4.05 -26.23 10.07
CA GLY A 67 -3.58 -25.56 11.28
C GLY A 67 -2.36 -24.66 11.02
N GLU A 68 -1.35 -25.18 10.30
CA GLU A 68 -0.16 -24.39 9.96
C GLU A 68 -0.49 -23.22 9.02
N LEU A 69 -1.42 -23.42 8.08
CA LEU A 69 -1.86 -22.36 7.16
C LEU A 69 -2.56 -21.23 7.90
N LYS A 70 -3.43 -21.57 8.86
CA LYS A 70 -4.08 -20.59 9.75
C LYS A 70 -3.06 -19.83 10.58
N HIS A 71 -2.14 -20.51 11.23
CA HIS A 71 -1.10 -19.87 12.04
C HIS A 71 -0.27 -18.87 11.22
N LYS A 72 0.17 -19.25 10.01
CA LYS A 72 0.90 -18.34 9.10
C LYS A 72 0.05 -17.15 8.66
N TYR A 73 -1.22 -17.37 8.35
CA TYR A 73 -2.14 -16.29 8.01
C TYR A 73 -2.30 -15.30 9.17
N GLU A 74 -2.48 -15.78 10.41
CA GLU A 74 -2.63 -14.92 11.59
C GLU A 74 -1.40 -14.05 11.82
N GLN A 75 -0.19 -14.59 11.63
CA GLN A 75 1.05 -13.81 11.69
C GLN A 75 1.09 -12.69 10.64
N ILE A 76 0.72 -12.98 9.40
CA ILE A 76 0.60 -11.96 8.33
C ILE A 76 -0.45 -10.90 8.72
N LYS A 77 -1.63 -11.35 9.13
CA LYS A 77 -2.79 -10.50 9.42
C LYS A 77 -2.50 -9.48 10.53
N VAL A 78 -1.77 -9.86 11.57
CA VAL A 78 -1.32 -8.94 12.63
C VAL A 78 -0.50 -7.80 12.03
N GLN A 79 0.49 -8.10 11.18
CA GLN A 79 1.36 -7.08 10.58
C GLN A 79 0.59 -6.15 9.63
N LEU A 80 -0.32 -6.71 8.83
CA LEU A 80 -1.16 -5.93 7.93
C LEU A 80 -2.10 -5.00 8.71
N THR A 81 -2.72 -5.50 9.78
CA THR A 81 -3.62 -4.73 10.64
C THR A 81 -2.87 -3.60 11.34
N ASP A 82 -1.70 -3.89 11.91
CA ASP A 82 -0.83 -2.90 12.56
C ASP A 82 -0.45 -1.75 11.62
N LEU A 83 -0.03 -2.08 10.40
CA LEU A 83 0.37 -1.08 9.41
C LEU A 83 -0.84 -0.29 8.89
N ASN A 84 -1.98 -0.95 8.66
CA ASN A 84 -3.23 -0.28 8.31
C ASN A 84 -3.66 0.72 9.39
N LEU A 85 -3.58 0.32 10.67
CA LEU A 85 -3.91 1.19 11.79
C LEU A 85 -3.01 2.43 11.83
N LEU A 86 -1.69 2.24 11.66
CA LEU A 86 -0.75 3.36 11.57
C LEU A 86 -1.12 4.31 10.42
N ILE A 87 -1.47 3.77 9.24
CA ILE A 87 -1.87 4.60 8.10
C ILE A 87 -3.15 5.38 8.42
N GLU A 88 -4.16 4.77 9.03
CA GLU A 88 -5.38 5.48 9.46
C GLU A 88 -5.08 6.57 10.50
N THR A 89 -4.21 6.29 11.48
CA THR A 89 -3.74 7.29 12.45
C THR A 89 -3.09 8.47 11.75
N LEU A 90 -2.18 8.22 10.80
CA LEU A 90 -1.52 9.27 10.03
C LEU A 90 -2.54 10.11 9.25
N LYS A 91 -3.54 9.47 8.63
CA LYS A 91 -4.58 10.17 7.87
C LYS A 91 -5.49 11.02 8.78
N ASN A 92 -5.84 10.51 9.95
CA ASN A 92 -6.71 11.20 10.89
C ASN A 92 -6.02 12.38 11.57
N GLU A 93 -4.77 12.21 12.02
CA GLU A 93 -3.98 13.28 12.63
C GLU A 93 -3.73 14.45 11.68
N SER A 94 -3.59 14.15 10.39
CA SER A 94 -3.43 15.16 9.35
C SER A 94 -4.74 15.71 8.79
N LYS A 95 -5.89 15.18 9.25
CA LYS A 95 -7.23 15.49 8.74
C LYS A 95 -7.38 15.27 7.23
N ILE A 96 -6.49 14.48 6.60
CA ILE A 96 -6.48 14.31 5.14
C ILE A 96 -7.63 13.50 4.57
N ASN A 97 -8.36 12.78 5.42
CA ASN A 97 -9.55 12.07 5.00
C ASN A 97 -10.74 12.99 4.68
N ASN A 98 -10.74 14.24 5.18
CA ASN A 98 -11.92 15.10 5.23
C ASN A 98 -11.88 16.28 4.25
N PHE A 99 -10.94 16.31 3.30
CA PHE A 99 -10.83 17.44 2.39
C PHE A 99 -11.94 17.46 1.35
N ASP A 100 -12.55 18.64 1.20
CA ASP A 100 -13.48 18.95 0.12
C ASP A 100 -12.69 19.30 -1.15
N ILE A 101 -13.04 18.67 -2.26
CA ILE A 101 -12.47 18.95 -3.58
C ILE A 101 -12.79 20.41 -4.01
N SER A 102 -13.85 21.01 -3.46
CA SER A 102 -14.15 22.43 -3.64
C SER A 102 -13.03 23.34 -3.10
N ASN A 103 -12.33 22.90 -2.04
CA ASN A 103 -11.18 23.56 -1.43
C ASN A 103 -9.85 23.00 -1.96
N TYR A 104 -9.70 22.94 -3.28
CA TYR A 104 -8.52 22.33 -3.93
C TYR A 104 -7.18 22.98 -3.56
N GLU A 105 -7.17 24.22 -3.09
CA GLU A 105 -5.97 24.93 -2.63
C GLU A 105 -5.34 24.28 -1.38
N GLU A 106 -6.16 23.78 -0.45
CA GLU A 106 -5.68 23.04 0.71
C GLU A 106 -5.10 21.68 0.32
N LEU A 107 -5.62 21.09 -0.75
CA LEU A 107 -5.18 19.80 -1.28
C LEU A 107 -3.81 19.85 -1.97
N ILE A 108 -3.37 21.05 -2.37
CA ILE A 108 -2.09 21.26 -3.05
C ILE A 108 -1.01 21.81 -2.11
N ASP A 109 -1.36 22.10 -0.84
CA ASP A 109 -0.40 22.57 0.16
C ASP A 109 0.71 21.51 0.41
N LEU A 110 1.95 21.98 0.43
CA LEU A 110 3.15 21.17 0.67
C LEU A 110 3.51 21.09 2.17
N SER A 111 2.87 21.91 3.01
CA SER A 111 3.16 21.97 4.44
C SER A 111 2.86 20.66 5.15
N LEU A 112 1.90 19.87 4.65
CA LEU A 112 1.52 18.61 5.26
C LEU A 112 2.54 17.50 4.98
N TYR A 113 3.09 17.43 3.78
CA TYR A 113 4.16 16.49 3.42
C TYR A 113 5.40 16.68 4.28
N SER A 114 5.81 17.94 4.47
CA SER A 114 6.98 18.34 5.26
C SER A 114 6.76 18.27 6.77
N LYS A 115 5.53 18.08 7.24
CA LYS A 115 5.20 17.87 8.67
C LYS A 115 4.90 16.40 9.00
N LEU A 116 4.27 15.67 8.08
CA LEU A 116 3.81 14.30 8.31
C LEU A 116 4.94 13.29 8.07
N LEU A 117 5.46 13.22 6.84
CA LEU A 117 6.40 12.16 6.43
C LEU A 117 7.85 12.64 6.45
N PHE A 118 8.07 13.94 6.24
CA PHE A 118 9.38 14.58 6.25
C PHE A 118 9.48 15.62 7.35
N ASN A 119 10.68 16.12 7.58
CA ASN A 119 10.94 17.31 8.39
C ASN A 119 11.38 18.46 7.48
N ASN A 120 11.60 19.64 8.06
CA ASN A 120 12.01 20.84 7.32
C ASN A 120 13.37 20.70 6.61
N SER A 121 14.17 19.68 6.95
CA SER A 121 15.44 19.36 6.28
C SER A 121 15.30 18.26 5.22
N GLU A 122 14.07 17.97 4.79
CA GLU A 122 13.72 16.91 3.82
C GLU A 122 14.18 15.50 4.22
N LYS A 123 14.47 15.28 5.51
CA LYS A 123 14.70 13.94 6.08
C LYS A 123 13.37 13.39 6.55
N LEU A 124 13.26 12.06 6.66
CA LEU A 124 12.05 11.45 7.22
C LEU A 124 11.80 11.98 8.64
N SER A 125 10.55 12.35 8.92
CA SER A 125 10.11 12.69 10.27
C SER A 125 10.11 11.44 11.16
N LYS A 126 9.89 11.60 12.47
CA LYS A 126 9.65 10.45 13.36
C LYS A 126 8.51 9.54 12.85
N LYS A 127 7.44 10.14 12.32
CA LYS A 127 6.29 9.43 11.74
C LYS A 127 6.66 8.74 10.42
N GLY A 128 7.41 9.40 9.55
CA GLY A 128 7.93 8.82 8.30
C GLY A 128 8.89 7.65 8.54
N ILE A 129 9.76 7.75 9.55
CA ILE A 129 10.63 6.65 9.99
C ILE A 129 9.80 5.49 10.52
N ASN A 130 8.80 5.76 11.37
CA ASN A 130 7.91 4.72 11.91
C ASN A 130 7.17 3.98 10.77
N LEU A 131 6.62 4.72 9.81
CA LEU A 131 5.98 4.13 8.63
C LEU A 131 6.95 3.26 7.83
N LYS A 132 8.16 3.77 7.53
CA LYS A 132 9.20 3.01 6.83
C LYS A 132 9.52 1.70 7.57
N ASN A 133 9.70 1.78 8.89
CA ASN A 133 10.06 0.64 9.71
C ASN A 133 8.95 -0.42 9.74
N LYS A 134 7.67 -0.02 9.88
CA LYS A 134 6.54 -0.97 9.84
C LYS A 134 6.41 -1.64 8.46
N ILE A 135 6.63 -0.92 7.36
CA ILE A 135 6.68 -1.55 6.03
C ILE A 135 7.84 -2.55 5.93
N ASN A 136 9.02 -2.21 6.47
CA ASN A 136 10.16 -3.12 6.50
C ASN A 136 9.90 -4.38 7.35
N SER A 137 9.25 -4.23 8.51
CA SER A 137 8.86 -5.35 9.36
C SER A 137 7.93 -6.32 8.62
N LEU A 138 6.92 -5.77 7.92
CA LEU A 138 6.03 -6.57 7.07
C LEU A 138 6.82 -7.32 5.98
N TYR A 139 7.75 -6.63 5.29
CA TYR A 139 8.59 -7.24 4.27
C TYR A 139 9.41 -8.43 4.79
N ILE A 140 10.06 -8.28 5.94
CA ILE A 140 10.88 -9.32 6.57
C ILE A 140 10.01 -10.52 6.96
N ILE A 141 8.91 -10.29 7.67
CA ILE A 141 8.02 -11.36 8.15
C ILE A 141 7.41 -12.12 6.96
N ASN A 142 6.92 -11.41 5.94
CA ASN A 142 6.41 -12.05 4.74
C ASN A 142 7.49 -12.92 4.06
N LYS A 143 8.75 -12.48 4.03
CA LYS A 143 9.84 -13.26 3.43
C LYS A 143 10.09 -14.59 4.17
N GLU A 144 9.89 -14.61 5.48
CA GLU A 144 10.03 -15.81 6.32
C GLU A 144 8.84 -16.75 6.17
N ILE A 145 7.61 -16.21 6.14
CA ILE A 145 6.38 -17.00 6.06
C ILE A 145 6.19 -17.62 4.66
N LEU A 146 6.59 -16.90 3.60
CA LEU A 146 6.40 -17.35 2.23
C LEU A 146 7.35 -18.50 1.88
N ASN A 147 6.79 -19.68 1.59
CA ASN A 147 7.55 -20.86 1.21
C ASN A 147 8.12 -20.75 -0.24
N LYS A 148 9.09 -21.60 -0.59
CA LYS A 148 9.85 -21.53 -1.86
C LYS A 148 8.95 -21.56 -3.11
N ASN A 149 7.79 -22.21 -3.02
CA ASN A 149 6.87 -22.39 -4.14
C ASN A 149 5.98 -21.16 -4.42
N GLN A 150 5.99 -20.15 -3.54
CA GLN A 150 5.20 -18.92 -3.68
C GLN A 150 5.98 -17.79 -4.39
N ARG A 151 6.56 -18.08 -5.56
CA ARG A 151 7.43 -17.12 -6.31
C ARG A 151 6.73 -15.79 -6.62
N GLU A 152 5.45 -15.83 -6.97
CA GLU A 152 4.67 -14.62 -7.27
C GLU A 152 4.52 -13.72 -6.03
N PHE A 153 4.29 -14.31 -4.85
CA PHE A 153 4.20 -13.57 -3.60
C PHE A 153 5.52 -12.97 -3.18
N LYS A 154 6.62 -13.73 -3.33
CA LYS A 154 7.97 -13.21 -3.06
C LYS A 154 8.27 -12.01 -3.95
N SER A 155 7.97 -12.13 -5.24
CA SER A 155 8.15 -11.04 -6.20
C SER A 155 7.26 -9.84 -5.88
N TYR A 156 6.02 -10.07 -5.42
CA TYR A 156 5.14 -9.00 -4.99
C TYR A 156 5.66 -8.30 -3.73
N ASN A 157 6.03 -9.06 -2.69
CA ASN A 157 6.59 -8.56 -1.44
C ASN A 157 7.86 -7.73 -1.70
N GLU A 158 8.74 -8.22 -2.57
CA GLU A 158 9.97 -7.53 -2.99
C GLU A 158 9.67 -6.17 -3.64
N ARG A 159 8.77 -6.14 -4.64
CA ARG A 159 8.46 -4.91 -5.38
C ARG A 159 7.67 -3.88 -4.57
N LYS A 160 6.86 -4.33 -3.62
CA LYS A 160 5.88 -3.49 -2.92
C LYS A 160 6.29 -3.09 -1.51
N PHE A 161 7.13 -3.88 -0.83
CA PHE A 161 7.45 -3.66 0.58
C PHE A 161 8.96 -3.62 0.88
N ASN A 162 9.86 -3.92 -0.07
CA ASN A 162 11.30 -3.75 0.16
C ASN A 162 11.72 -2.27 0.15
N VAL A 163 11.64 -1.64 1.32
CA VAL A 163 11.97 -0.21 1.53
C VAL A 163 13.47 0.09 1.58
N ASN A 164 14.31 -0.95 1.56
CA ASN A 164 15.77 -0.84 1.59
C ASN A 164 16.41 -1.24 0.26
N SER A 165 15.61 -1.50 -0.78
CA SER A 165 16.10 -1.66 -2.14
C SER A 165 16.83 -0.39 -2.60
N SER A 166 17.94 -0.58 -3.32
CA SER A 166 18.64 0.53 -3.97
C SER A 166 17.79 0.97 -5.16
N LEU A 167 17.24 2.18 -5.08
CA LEU A 167 16.48 2.78 -6.18
C LEU A 167 17.33 3.87 -6.80
N VAL A 168 17.35 3.90 -8.13
CA VAL A 168 18.15 4.83 -8.90
C VAL A 168 17.21 5.63 -9.81
N ASP A 169 17.38 6.95 -9.88
CA ASP A 169 16.62 7.78 -10.83
C ASP A 169 17.14 7.64 -12.27
N GLU A 170 16.46 8.30 -13.20
CA GLU A 170 16.87 8.41 -14.60
C GLU A 170 18.28 9.01 -14.80
N ASN A 171 18.83 9.67 -13.78
CA ASN A 171 20.16 10.29 -13.78
C ASN A 171 21.22 9.46 -13.04
N GLY A 172 20.91 8.23 -12.64
CA GLY A 172 21.88 7.37 -11.95
C GLY A 172 22.05 7.68 -10.45
N LYS A 173 21.20 8.52 -9.85
CA LYS A 173 21.29 8.91 -8.44
C LYS A 173 20.45 8.01 -7.54
N ASN A 174 21.01 7.63 -6.39
CA ASN A 174 20.29 6.89 -5.36
C ASN A 174 19.11 7.72 -4.80
N ILE A 175 17.89 7.17 -4.88
CA ILE A 175 16.67 7.73 -4.30
C ILE A 175 16.23 6.90 -3.09
N LYS A 176 15.80 7.59 -2.04
CA LYS A 176 15.17 6.94 -0.87
C LYS A 176 13.80 6.38 -1.27
N TYR A 177 13.47 5.16 -0.83
CA TYR A 177 12.20 4.47 -1.13
C TYR A 177 10.94 5.35 -1.02
N ILE A 178 10.76 6.04 0.10
CA ILE A 178 9.56 6.87 0.30
C ILE A 178 9.55 8.05 -0.69
N ASN A 179 10.70 8.66 -1.00
CA ASN A 179 10.79 9.73 -1.99
C ASN A 179 10.43 9.24 -3.40
N PHE A 180 10.85 8.02 -3.74
CA PHE A 180 10.51 7.42 -5.03
C PHE A 180 9.02 7.08 -5.13
N LYS A 181 8.41 6.54 -4.06
CA LYS A 181 6.99 6.18 -4.07
C LYS A 181 6.05 7.39 -3.95
N LEU A 182 6.52 8.48 -3.35
CA LEU A 182 5.76 9.70 -3.13
C LEU A 182 6.31 10.82 -4.02
N ASN A 183 5.99 10.72 -5.32
CA ASN A 183 6.41 11.68 -6.34
C ASN A 183 5.74 13.05 -6.18
N ASP A 184 4.52 13.06 -5.64
CA ASP A 184 3.75 14.28 -5.38
C ASP A 184 3.81 14.62 -3.88
N LYS A 185 4.38 15.79 -3.57
CA LYS A 185 4.55 16.30 -2.21
C LYS A 185 3.33 17.07 -1.69
N SER A 186 2.27 17.19 -2.46
CA SER A 186 1.02 17.82 -1.99
C SER A 186 0.29 16.96 -0.98
N VAL A 187 -0.64 17.57 -0.23
CA VAL A 187 -1.59 16.86 0.64
C VAL A 187 -2.29 15.73 -0.10
N ILE A 188 -2.81 16.00 -1.31
CA ILE A 188 -3.50 14.99 -2.11
C ILE A 188 -2.56 13.89 -2.62
N GLY A 189 -1.31 14.23 -2.93
CA GLY A 189 -0.26 13.26 -3.25
C GLY A 189 0.05 12.31 -2.10
N VAL A 190 0.18 12.86 -0.88
CA VAL A 190 0.37 12.07 0.35
C VAL A 190 -0.82 11.15 0.60
N LEU A 191 -2.05 11.67 0.48
CA LEU A 191 -3.26 10.86 0.62
C LEU A 191 -3.30 9.73 -0.41
N LEU A 192 -3.02 10.03 -1.68
CA LEU A 192 -2.97 9.03 -2.74
C LEU A 192 -1.95 7.92 -2.41
N TYR A 193 -0.75 8.27 -1.97
CA TYR A 193 0.27 7.30 -1.59
C TYR A 193 -0.19 6.40 -0.43
N LEU A 194 -0.79 6.98 0.62
CA LEU A 194 -1.30 6.20 1.76
C LEU A 194 -2.43 5.27 1.34
N GLU A 195 -3.35 5.74 0.49
CA GLU A 195 -4.45 4.92 -0.06
C GLU A 195 -3.93 3.79 -0.96
N GLN A 196 -2.90 4.06 -1.76
CA GLN A 196 -2.21 3.05 -2.55
C GLN A 196 -1.52 2.01 -1.66
N LEU A 197 -0.78 2.44 -0.63
CA LEU A 197 -0.13 1.54 0.30
C LEU A 197 -1.15 0.61 0.96
N GLN A 198 -2.28 1.13 1.44
CA GLN A 198 -3.36 0.31 1.98
C GLN A 198 -3.91 -0.68 0.95
N LEU A 199 -4.07 -0.28 -0.32
CA LEU A 199 -4.49 -1.21 -1.36
C LEU A 199 -3.48 -2.34 -1.55
N GLU A 200 -2.17 -2.07 -1.49
CA GLU A 200 -1.15 -3.11 -1.59
C GLU A 200 -1.23 -4.09 -0.40
N LEU A 201 -1.57 -3.63 0.80
CA LEU A 201 -1.80 -4.50 1.97
C LEU A 201 -3.00 -5.44 1.73
N GLU A 202 -4.14 -4.88 1.34
CA GLU A 202 -5.35 -5.65 1.05
C GLU A 202 -5.14 -6.61 -0.13
N THR A 203 -4.39 -6.18 -1.15
CA THR A 203 -4.05 -7.02 -2.30
C THR A 203 -3.16 -8.19 -1.91
N PHE A 204 -2.19 -7.97 -1.02
CA PHE A 204 -1.34 -9.02 -0.50
C PHE A 204 -2.16 -10.07 0.24
N GLU A 205 -3.02 -9.64 1.18
CA GLU A 205 -3.89 -10.52 1.94
C GLU A 205 -4.87 -11.28 1.05
N TYR A 206 -5.54 -10.56 0.14
CA TYR A 206 -6.45 -11.15 -0.83
C TYR A 206 -5.78 -12.25 -1.65
N LYS A 207 -4.59 -11.96 -2.20
CA LYS A 207 -3.84 -12.97 -2.96
C LYS A 207 -3.50 -14.15 -2.06
N TYR A 208 -2.99 -13.90 -0.86
CA TYR A 208 -2.53 -14.96 0.05
C TYR A 208 -3.68 -15.89 0.42
N MET A 209 -4.84 -15.33 0.79
CA MET A 209 -6.06 -16.08 1.08
C MET A 209 -6.55 -16.90 -0.12
N ASN A 210 -6.52 -16.34 -1.33
CA ASN A 210 -6.84 -17.10 -2.55
C ASN A 210 -5.84 -18.22 -2.87
N SER A 211 -4.60 -18.12 -2.36
CA SER A 211 -3.59 -19.16 -2.60
C SER A 211 -3.73 -20.35 -1.64
N ILE A 212 -4.27 -20.14 -0.44
CA ILE A 212 -4.40 -21.19 0.59
C ILE A 212 -5.82 -21.74 0.70
N ILE A 213 -6.85 -20.94 0.35
CA ILE A 213 -8.25 -21.36 0.25
C ILE A 213 -8.65 -21.33 -1.23
N GLN A 214 -8.69 -22.50 -1.86
CA GLN A 214 -9.18 -22.70 -3.24
C GLN A 214 -10.68 -22.96 -3.24
#